data_AF-A0A8H2VD24-F1
#
_entry.id   AF-A0A8H2VD24-F1
#
_cell.length_a   1.000
_cell.length_b   1.000
_cell.length_c   1.000
_cell.angle_alpha   90.00
_cell.angle_beta   90.00
_cell.angle_gamma   90.00
#
_symmetry.space_group_name_H-M   'P 1'
#
loop_
_entity.id
_entity.type
_entity.pdbx_description
1 polymer ?
#
loop_
_entity_poly.entity_id
_entity_poly.type
_entity_poly.pdbx_seq_one_letter_code
_entity_poly.pdbx_strand_id
1 'polypeptide(L)'
;MSQNAFDQKKASILNEINSPQPDLSPKGSIDELCIPIMELINSHKDMVTTSSCSGRVSVFAEGTKNYNEETKVGGKGQGGRWLFVSHDSTNVIGWLDRLIHDSEVDDIIVNTNDSEDNSKFDGATRYILYKYEPFILHVKCRNFEIASKLYNTSMGCGFRESGIGSNNIVAIRINIKLDTPIGFINEGSNRLAFFVTERYIRLLDNITLTKFSDNAKKIKQLYNKIESDIIQKRDPGNAVEKKLTETKEERRQRKMKEGLERQRLLNETKSNEL
;
A
#
# COMPACT_ATOMS: atom_id res chain seq x y z
N MET A 1 23.84 20.01 25.86
CA MET A 1 23.20 19.96 24.52
C MET A 1 21.85 19.31 24.70
N SER A 2 20.74 20.05 24.53
CA SER A 2 19.41 19.41 24.69
C SER A 2 19.25 18.38 23.58
N GLN A 3 19.14 17.12 23.98
CA GLN A 3 18.99 16.01 23.06
C GLN A 3 17.56 16.10 22.51
N ASN A 4 17.43 16.37 21.21
CA ASN A 4 16.14 16.61 20.57
C ASN A 4 15.27 15.34 20.62
N ALA A 5 14.02 15.46 21.08
CA ALA A 5 13.10 14.34 21.28
C ALA A 5 12.92 13.46 20.03
N PHE A 6 12.98 14.04 18.82
CA PHE A 6 12.94 13.25 17.58
C PHE A 6 14.18 12.38 17.42
N ASP A 7 15.37 12.90 17.69
CA ASP A 7 16.63 12.17 17.51
C ASP A 7 16.74 10.99 18.47
N GLN A 8 16.29 11.15 19.72
CA GLN A 8 16.16 10.05 20.67
C GLN A 8 15.19 8.97 20.17
N LYS A 9 14.01 9.38 19.66
CA LYS A 9 13.02 8.43 19.15
C LYS A 9 13.52 7.70 17.91
N LYS A 10 14.18 8.40 16.99
CA LYS A 10 14.80 7.80 15.80
C LYS A 10 15.88 6.80 16.18
N ALA A 11 16.78 7.15 17.09
CA ALA A 11 17.82 6.24 17.58
C ALA A 11 17.22 4.98 18.22
N SER A 12 16.18 5.15 19.04
CA SER A 12 15.46 4.02 19.65
C SER A 12 14.84 3.08 18.60
N ILE A 13 14.18 3.62 17.57
CA ILE A 13 13.55 2.79 16.52
C ILE A 13 14.62 2.08 15.68
N LEU A 14 15.72 2.76 15.34
CA LEU A 14 16.81 2.13 14.59
C LEU A 14 17.50 1.03 15.39
N ASN A 15 17.63 1.18 16.70
CA ASN A 15 18.15 0.11 17.57
C ASN A 15 17.20 -1.09 17.61
N GLU A 16 15.88 -0.84 17.60
CA GLU A 16 14.86 -1.89 17.53
C GLU A 16 14.90 -2.64 16.20
N ILE A 17 14.99 -1.92 15.08
CA ILE A 17 15.09 -2.51 13.72
C ILE A 17 16.35 -3.40 13.58
N ASN A 18 17.46 -3.01 14.22
CA ASN A 18 18.72 -3.77 14.19
C ASN A 18 18.85 -4.77 15.34
N SER A 19 17.82 -4.91 16.17
CA SER A 19 17.81 -5.84 17.30
C SER A 19 17.64 -7.28 16.81
N PRO A 20 18.21 -8.28 17.50
CA PRO A 20 17.93 -9.69 17.21
C PRO A 20 16.54 -10.13 17.69
N GLN A 21 15.77 -9.25 18.35
CA GLN A 21 14.42 -9.57 18.80
C GLN A 21 13.47 -9.74 17.60
N PRO A 22 12.47 -10.62 17.69
CA PRO A 22 11.45 -10.77 16.65
C PRO A 22 10.77 -9.44 16.35
N ASP A 23 10.53 -9.19 15.06
CA ASP A 23 9.77 -8.01 14.62
C ASP A 23 8.31 -8.11 15.09
N LEU A 24 7.70 -6.95 15.36
CA LEU A 24 6.32 -6.89 15.88
C LEU A 24 5.25 -7.25 14.84
N SER A 25 5.63 -7.41 13.56
CA SER A 25 4.69 -7.92 12.56
C SER A 25 4.29 -9.37 12.89
N PRO A 26 3.11 -9.80 12.45
CA PRO A 26 2.69 -11.19 12.64
C PRO A 26 3.61 -12.23 11.98
N LYS A 27 4.47 -11.81 11.04
CA LYS A 27 5.50 -12.66 10.43
C LYS A 27 6.68 -12.91 11.39
N GLY A 28 6.88 -12.03 12.38
CA GLY A 28 8.02 -12.08 13.30
C GLY A 28 9.34 -11.61 12.69
N SER A 29 9.32 -11.17 11.42
CA SER A 29 10.49 -10.69 10.69
C SER A 29 10.11 -9.51 9.79
N ILE A 30 11.07 -8.62 9.55
CA ILE A 30 10.92 -7.56 8.54
C ILE A 30 10.71 -8.20 7.15
N ASP A 31 9.88 -7.56 6.35
CA ASP A 31 9.69 -7.93 4.95
C ASP A 31 10.90 -7.47 4.12
N GLU A 32 11.67 -8.42 3.58
CA GLU A 32 12.93 -8.15 2.87
C GLU A 32 12.75 -7.21 1.69
N LEU A 33 11.60 -7.27 1.02
CA LEU A 33 11.28 -6.41 -0.12
C LEU A 33 11.10 -4.93 0.29
N CYS A 34 10.88 -4.65 1.58
CA CYS A 34 10.83 -3.30 2.13
C CYS A 34 12.21 -2.75 2.52
N ILE A 35 13.23 -3.59 2.70
CA ILE A 35 14.54 -3.18 3.23
C ILE A 35 15.14 -2.01 2.42
N PRO A 36 15.20 -2.05 1.07
CA PRO A 36 15.83 -0.98 0.32
C PRO A 36 15.20 0.40 0.57
N ILE A 37 13.86 0.49 0.53
CA ILE A 37 13.17 1.77 0.76
C ILE A 37 13.25 2.21 2.22
N MET A 38 13.28 1.26 3.16
CA MET A 38 13.48 1.56 4.58
C MET A 38 14.86 2.17 4.82
N GLU A 39 15.92 1.56 4.30
CA GLU A 39 17.29 2.08 4.41
C GLU A 39 17.42 3.47 3.79
N LEU A 40 16.87 3.66 2.59
CA LEU A 40 16.84 4.97 1.92
C LEU A 40 16.21 6.05 2.81
N ILE A 41 15.03 5.78 3.38
CA ILE A 41 14.33 6.72 4.25
C ILE A 41 15.10 6.95 5.55
N ASN A 42 15.59 5.88 6.18
CA ASN A 42 16.31 5.93 7.45
C ASN A 42 17.66 6.66 7.34
N SER A 43 18.25 6.71 6.15
CA SER A 43 19.43 7.53 5.85
C SER A 43 19.19 9.05 6.00
N HIS A 44 17.93 9.50 5.94
CA HIS A 44 17.60 10.91 6.08
C HIS A 44 17.53 11.33 7.54
N LYS A 45 18.32 12.33 7.97
CA LYS A 45 18.41 12.79 9.37
C LYS A 45 17.05 13.11 10.03
N ASP A 46 16.05 13.51 9.25
CA ASP A 46 14.73 13.95 9.74
C ASP A 46 13.59 12.96 9.50
N MET A 47 13.89 11.71 9.12
CA MET A 47 12.90 10.65 8.89
C MET A 47 13.34 9.33 9.53
N VAL A 48 12.36 8.52 9.92
CA VAL A 48 12.56 7.13 10.36
C VAL A 48 11.33 6.28 10.05
N THR A 49 11.50 5.07 9.53
CA THR A 49 10.41 4.12 9.29
C THR A 49 9.94 3.48 10.59
N THR A 50 8.64 3.35 10.80
CA THR A 50 8.06 2.76 12.01
C THR A 50 7.31 1.45 11.79
N SER A 51 6.84 1.20 10.56
CA SER A 51 6.26 -0.08 10.14
C SER A 51 6.19 -0.14 8.62
N SER A 52 6.26 -1.35 8.06
CA SER A 52 6.26 -1.58 6.61
C SER A 52 5.64 -2.94 6.28
N CYS A 53 5.13 -3.08 5.05
CA CYS A 53 4.74 -4.34 4.44
C CYS A 53 4.86 -4.16 2.93
N SER A 54 5.52 -5.09 2.24
CA SER A 54 5.79 -4.92 0.80
C SER A 54 4.54 -5.17 -0.05
N GLY A 55 3.55 -5.84 0.52
CA GLY A 55 2.34 -6.31 -0.12
C GLY A 55 2.21 -7.81 0.09
N ARG A 56 0.97 -8.31 0.22
CA ARG A 56 0.71 -9.71 0.50
C ARG A 56 -0.54 -10.22 -0.18
N VAL A 57 -0.52 -11.50 -0.51
CA VAL A 57 -1.73 -12.29 -0.73
C VAL A 57 -2.12 -12.95 0.58
N SER A 58 -3.42 -13.02 0.85
CA SER A 58 -3.94 -13.80 1.98
C SER A 58 -5.29 -14.41 1.67
N VAL A 59 -5.55 -15.54 2.30
CA VAL A 59 -6.89 -16.11 2.40
C VAL A 59 -7.29 -16.04 3.87
N PHE A 60 -8.37 -15.34 4.14
CA PHE A 60 -8.77 -14.97 5.49
C PHE A 60 -10.19 -15.46 5.78
N ALA A 61 -10.33 -16.24 6.84
CA ALA A 61 -11.59 -16.64 7.42
C ALA A 61 -12.06 -15.55 8.39
N GLU A 62 -13.20 -14.93 8.12
CA GLU A 62 -13.73 -13.86 8.97
C GLU A 62 -14.13 -14.38 10.36
N GLY A 63 -13.87 -13.58 11.39
CA GLY A 63 -14.36 -13.83 12.74
C GLY A 63 -15.66 -13.10 13.03
N THR A 64 -16.18 -13.28 14.23
CA THR A 64 -17.32 -12.54 14.76
C THR A 64 -16.91 -11.60 15.88
N LYS A 65 -17.63 -10.50 16.05
CA LYS A 65 -17.52 -9.59 17.19
C LYS A 65 -18.91 -9.26 17.70
N ASN A 66 -19.13 -9.50 18.98
CA ASN A 66 -20.36 -9.09 19.65
C ASN A 66 -20.23 -7.62 20.06
N TYR A 67 -21.15 -6.78 19.61
CA TYR A 67 -21.22 -5.38 19.99
C TYR A 67 -22.68 -5.02 20.28
N ASN A 68 -22.99 -4.67 21.54
CA ASN A 68 -24.33 -4.31 21.99
C ASN A 68 -25.41 -5.34 21.55
N GLU A 69 -25.20 -6.63 21.86
CA GLU A 69 -26.11 -7.74 21.51
C GLU A 69 -26.27 -8.02 20.00
N GLU A 70 -25.66 -7.23 19.12
CA GLU A 70 -25.54 -7.51 17.69
C GLU A 70 -24.22 -8.21 17.37
N THR A 71 -24.30 -9.33 16.65
CA THR A 71 -23.11 -10.02 16.13
C THR A 71 -22.70 -9.39 14.81
N LYS A 72 -21.52 -8.78 14.76
CA LYS A 72 -20.92 -8.27 13.52
C LYS A 72 -19.87 -9.25 13.01
N VAL A 73 -20.00 -9.63 11.75
CA VAL A 73 -18.96 -10.39 11.04
C VAL A 73 -17.88 -9.43 10.56
N GLY A 74 -16.62 -9.83 10.74
CA GLY A 74 -15.49 -9.15 10.11
C GLY A 74 -14.22 -9.15 10.93
N GLY A 75 -13.09 -9.15 10.22
CA GLY A 75 -11.75 -9.04 10.80
C GLY A 75 -11.37 -10.22 11.73
N LYS A 76 -10.33 -10.01 12.54
CA LYS A 76 -9.75 -11.02 13.47
C LYS A 76 -10.53 -11.17 14.78
N GLY A 77 -11.86 -11.04 14.76
CA GLY A 77 -12.70 -11.30 15.94
C GLY A 77 -12.63 -12.76 16.41
N GLN A 78 -13.56 -13.18 17.26
CA GLN A 78 -13.65 -14.58 17.69
C GLN A 78 -13.70 -15.50 16.47
N GLY A 79 -12.72 -16.39 16.35
CA GLY A 79 -12.60 -17.34 15.23
C GLY A 79 -12.03 -16.80 13.91
N GLY A 80 -11.68 -15.52 13.82
CA GLY A 80 -11.12 -14.94 12.59
C GLY A 80 -9.63 -15.26 12.45
N ARG A 81 -9.23 -15.91 11.35
CA ARG A 81 -7.85 -16.41 11.16
C ARG A 81 -7.39 -16.35 9.71
N TRP A 82 -6.08 -16.25 9.52
CA TRP A 82 -5.48 -16.48 8.21
C TRP A 82 -5.46 -17.98 7.94
N LEU A 83 -6.01 -18.37 6.80
CA LEU A 83 -5.87 -19.70 6.23
C LEU A 83 -4.58 -19.77 5.41
N PHE A 84 -4.24 -18.67 4.72
CA PHE A 84 -3.02 -18.55 3.95
C PHE A 84 -2.54 -17.10 3.99
N VAL A 85 -1.23 -16.89 4.03
CA VAL A 85 -0.61 -15.56 3.88
C VAL A 85 0.76 -15.70 3.25
N SER A 86 1.06 -14.88 2.26
CA SER A 86 2.41 -14.79 1.70
C SER A 86 2.72 -13.40 1.16
N HIS A 87 3.97 -12.98 1.35
CA HIS A 87 4.53 -11.75 0.77
C HIS A 87 5.26 -12.03 -0.55
N ASP A 88 5.41 -13.31 -0.91
CA ASP A 88 6.12 -13.72 -2.11
C ASP A 88 5.12 -14.15 -3.20
N SER A 89 5.22 -13.48 -4.34
CA SER A 89 4.44 -13.79 -5.54
C SER A 89 4.61 -15.24 -6.04
N THR A 90 5.74 -15.89 -5.78
CA THR A 90 5.96 -17.30 -6.19
C THR A 90 5.03 -18.26 -5.47
N ASN A 91 4.55 -17.88 -4.28
CA ASN A 91 3.61 -18.65 -3.47
C ASN A 91 2.14 -18.33 -3.78
N VAL A 92 1.84 -17.54 -4.83
CA VAL A 92 0.45 -17.31 -5.22
C VAL A 92 -0.15 -18.58 -5.79
N ILE A 93 0.46 -19.21 -6.80
CA ILE A 93 -0.11 -20.40 -7.43
C ILE A 93 0.02 -21.63 -6.49
N GLY A 94 -1.04 -22.43 -6.42
CA GLY A 94 -1.08 -23.67 -5.63
C GLY A 94 -1.28 -23.43 -4.12
N TRP A 95 -1.73 -22.24 -3.72
CA TRP A 95 -2.02 -21.94 -2.32
C TRP A 95 -3.13 -22.83 -1.77
N LEU A 96 -4.12 -23.15 -2.62
CA LEU A 96 -5.25 -24.00 -2.25
C LEU A 96 -4.78 -25.43 -1.98
N ASP A 97 -3.92 -25.97 -2.84
CA ASP A 97 -3.34 -27.30 -2.64
C ASP A 97 -2.54 -27.34 -1.34
N ARG A 98 -1.72 -26.32 -1.06
CA ARG A 98 -0.99 -26.21 0.22
C ARG A 98 -1.93 -26.17 1.41
N LEU A 99 -3.03 -25.42 1.32
CA LEU A 99 -4.03 -25.36 2.37
C LEU A 99 -4.72 -26.70 2.62
N ILE A 100 -5.00 -27.47 1.56
CA ILE A 100 -5.64 -28.79 1.65
C ILE A 100 -4.71 -29.84 2.26
N HIS A 101 -3.41 -29.77 1.94
CA HIS A 101 -2.41 -30.72 2.46
C HIS A 101 -1.88 -30.34 3.85
N ASP A 102 -2.23 -29.15 4.35
CA ASP A 102 -1.89 -28.74 5.71
C ASP A 102 -2.80 -29.47 6.69
N SER A 103 -2.23 -30.46 7.39
CA SER A 103 -2.90 -31.38 8.32
C SER A 103 -3.58 -30.71 9.52
N GLU A 104 -3.45 -29.39 9.69
CA GLU A 104 -4.21 -28.63 10.68
C GLU A 104 -5.60 -28.19 10.17
N VAL A 105 -5.92 -28.41 8.89
CA VAL A 105 -7.19 -28.00 8.27
C VAL A 105 -7.96 -29.23 7.77
N ASP A 106 -8.25 -30.15 8.68
CA ASP A 106 -8.93 -31.44 8.43
C ASP A 106 -10.39 -31.33 7.90
N ASP A 107 -10.90 -30.13 7.68
CA ASP A 107 -12.32 -29.84 7.53
C ASP A 107 -12.61 -28.89 6.35
N ILE A 108 -11.97 -29.15 5.20
CA ILE A 108 -12.20 -28.42 3.94
C ILE A 108 -13.14 -29.21 3.03
N ILE A 109 -14.26 -28.60 2.66
CA ILE A 109 -15.14 -29.09 1.60
C ILE A 109 -14.88 -28.24 0.35
N VAL A 110 -14.26 -28.86 -0.66
CA VAL A 110 -14.05 -28.26 -1.99
C VAL A 110 -15.16 -28.76 -2.91
N ASN A 111 -15.84 -27.84 -3.59
CA ASN A 111 -17.00 -28.10 -4.44
C ASN A 111 -18.18 -28.70 -3.68
N THR A 112 -19.03 -27.84 -3.12
CA THR A 112 -20.42 -28.20 -2.84
C THR A 112 -21.17 -28.35 -4.17
N ASN A 113 -20.85 -29.40 -4.93
CA ASN A 113 -21.78 -29.90 -5.93
C ASN A 113 -22.98 -30.42 -5.15
N ASP A 114 -24.17 -29.95 -5.53
CA ASP A 114 -25.47 -30.47 -5.10
C ASP A 114 -26.08 -29.90 -3.80
N SER A 115 -27.03 -28.98 -4.02
CA SER A 115 -28.45 -29.13 -3.63
C SER A 115 -28.92 -29.02 -2.17
N GLU A 116 -28.12 -28.67 -1.15
CA GLU A 116 -28.65 -28.68 0.23
C GLU A 116 -28.45 -27.45 1.15
N ASP A 117 -27.71 -26.41 0.80
CA ASP A 117 -27.58 -25.27 1.73
C ASP A 117 -28.52 -24.11 1.37
N ASN A 118 -29.74 -24.16 1.94
CA ASN A 118 -30.64 -23.00 2.09
C ASN A 118 -30.06 -21.94 3.05
N SER A 119 -28.73 -21.90 3.24
CA SER A 119 -28.04 -20.89 4.04
C SER A 119 -28.30 -19.53 3.42
N LYS A 120 -29.03 -18.67 4.13
CA LYS A 120 -29.20 -17.27 3.72
C LYS A 120 -27.83 -16.60 3.77
N PHE A 121 -27.24 -16.37 2.60
CA PHE A 121 -26.05 -15.53 2.46
C PHE A 121 -26.46 -14.10 2.80
N ASP A 122 -26.13 -13.67 4.01
CA ASP A 122 -26.44 -12.35 4.53
C ASP A 122 -25.23 -11.75 5.27
N GLY A 123 -25.44 -10.59 5.91
CA GLY A 123 -24.39 -9.90 6.66
C GLY A 123 -23.94 -10.61 7.95
N ALA A 124 -24.61 -11.69 8.35
CA ALA A 124 -24.22 -12.53 9.48
C ALA A 124 -23.40 -13.75 9.04
N THR A 125 -23.31 -14.03 7.73
CA THR A 125 -22.47 -15.11 7.21
C THR A 125 -20.99 -14.76 7.31
N ARG A 126 -20.18 -15.69 7.87
CA ARG A 126 -18.72 -15.56 7.94
C ARG A 126 -18.09 -16.03 6.63
N TYR A 127 -17.50 -15.10 5.87
CA TYR A 127 -16.90 -15.44 4.58
C TYR A 127 -15.41 -15.83 4.71
N ILE A 128 -14.96 -16.58 3.71
CA ILE A 128 -13.56 -16.81 3.40
C ILE A 128 -13.20 -15.84 2.27
N LEU A 129 -12.31 -14.90 2.56
CA LEU A 129 -11.92 -13.84 1.65
C LEU A 129 -10.56 -14.11 1.04
N TYR A 130 -10.49 -14.09 -0.29
CA TYR A 130 -9.23 -14.01 -1.02
C TYR A 130 -8.85 -12.53 -1.18
N LYS A 131 -7.66 -12.16 -0.69
CA LYS A 131 -7.23 -10.78 -0.59
C LYS A 131 -5.83 -10.55 -1.15
N TYR A 132 -5.67 -9.42 -1.83
CA TYR A 132 -4.37 -8.82 -2.07
C TYR A 132 -4.33 -7.45 -1.39
N GLU A 133 -3.39 -7.26 -0.48
CA GLU A 133 -3.15 -6.02 0.24
C GLU A 133 -1.81 -5.45 -0.22
N PRO A 134 -1.75 -4.23 -0.78
CA PRO A 134 -0.54 -3.70 -1.40
C PRO A 134 0.43 -3.11 -0.36
N PHE A 135 1.52 -2.52 -0.87
CA PHE A 135 2.52 -1.83 -0.06
C PHE A 135 1.94 -0.82 0.91
N ILE A 136 2.43 -0.85 2.15
CA ILE A 136 2.20 0.17 3.17
C ILE A 136 3.51 0.50 3.88
N LEU A 137 3.72 1.78 4.16
CA LEU A 137 4.88 2.26 4.90
C LEU A 137 4.47 3.42 5.81
N HIS A 138 4.87 3.35 7.07
CA HIS A 138 4.73 4.46 8.01
C HIS A 138 6.10 5.07 8.29
N VAL A 139 6.19 6.40 8.16
CA VAL A 139 7.41 7.16 8.35
C VAL A 139 7.14 8.28 9.34
N LYS A 140 7.87 8.27 10.45
CA LYS A 140 7.88 9.36 11.41
C LYS A 140 8.86 10.44 10.94
N CYS A 141 8.33 11.64 10.71
CA CYS A 141 9.14 12.81 10.32
C CYS A 141 9.38 13.74 11.51
N ARG A 142 10.47 14.52 11.46
CA ARG A 142 10.80 15.49 12.52
C ARG A 142 9.72 16.53 12.71
N ASN A 143 9.28 17.14 11.62
CA ASN A 143 8.33 18.24 11.62
C ASN A 143 7.34 18.10 10.44
N PHE A 144 6.34 18.96 10.41
CA PHE A 144 5.31 18.96 9.37
C PHE A 144 5.88 19.25 7.98
N GLU A 145 6.92 20.07 7.87
CA GLU A 145 7.55 20.39 6.59
C GLU A 145 8.13 19.14 5.90
N ILE A 146 8.92 18.35 6.62
CA ILE A 146 9.47 17.08 6.09
C ILE A 146 8.36 16.07 5.82
N ALA A 147 7.34 15.99 6.69
CA ALA A 147 6.17 15.14 6.47
C ALA A 147 5.40 15.52 5.19
N SER A 148 5.16 16.82 5.00
CA SER A 148 4.48 17.36 3.82
C SER A 148 5.28 17.09 2.55
N LYS A 149 6.61 17.25 2.58
CA LYS A 149 7.49 16.91 1.45
C LYS A 149 7.36 15.43 1.07
N LEU A 150 7.52 14.53 2.03
CA LEU A 150 7.40 13.08 1.79
C LEU A 150 6.01 12.68 1.30
N TYR A 151 4.95 13.23 1.91
CA TYR A 151 3.57 13.02 1.50
C TYR A 151 3.33 13.44 0.05
N ASN A 152 3.75 14.66 -0.33
CA ASN A 152 3.58 15.18 -1.69
C ASN A 152 4.37 14.35 -2.72
N THR A 153 5.61 13.94 -2.37
CA THR A 153 6.40 13.00 -3.19
C THR A 153 5.67 11.67 -3.41
N SER A 154 5.07 11.12 -2.35
CA SER A 154 4.33 9.86 -2.40
C SER A 154 3.04 9.98 -3.23
N MET A 155 2.28 11.05 -3.03
CA MET A 155 1.09 11.38 -3.83
C MET A 155 1.43 11.51 -5.33
N GLY A 156 2.55 12.17 -5.65
CA GLY A 156 3.05 12.27 -7.02
C GLY A 156 3.42 10.93 -7.67
N CYS A 157 3.71 9.90 -6.87
CA CYS A 157 3.96 8.53 -7.35
C CYS A 157 2.68 7.69 -7.47
N GLY A 158 1.52 8.23 -7.08
CA GLY A 158 0.21 7.56 -7.17
C GLY A 158 -0.24 6.87 -5.88
N PHE A 159 0.44 7.10 -4.74
CA PHE A 159 0.03 6.59 -3.42
C PHE A 159 -1.12 7.45 -2.85
N ARG A 160 -2.28 7.41 -3.53
CA ARG A 160 -3.43 8.31 -3.30
C ARG A 160 -4.17 8.12 -1.99
N GLU A 161 -3.93 7.02 -1.28
CA GLU A 161 -4.51 6.76 0.05
C GLU A 161 -3.57 7.18 1.18
N SER A 162 -2.49 7.89 0.85
CA SER A 162 -1.54 8.38 1.84
C SER A 162 -2.12 9.51 2.68
N GLY A 163 -1.57 9.73 3.87
CA GLY A 163 -1.96 10.84 4.73
C GLY A 163 -0.92 11.14 5.80
N ILE A 164 -1.00 12.33 6.38
CA ILE A 164 -0.18 12.75 7.52
C ILE A 164 -1.03 12.62 8.78
N GLY A 165 -0.65 11.70 9.65
CA GLY A 165 -1.30 11.48 10.94
C GLY A 165 -0.72 12.36 12.05
N SER A 166 -1.12 12.03 13.29
CA SER A 166 -0.58 12.68 14.48
C SER A 166 0.94 12.55 14.56
N ASN A 167 1.59 13.50 15.23
CA ASN A 167 3.04 13.50 15.42
C ASN A 167 3.81 13.41 14.08
N ASN A 168 3.32 13.99 12.97
CA ASN A 168 4.03 14.01 11.68
C ASN A 168 4.38 12.59 11.15
N ILE A 169 3.53 11.61 11.41
CA ILE A 169 3.67 10.27 10.83
C ILE A 169 3.02 10.27 9.45
N VAL A 170 3.80 10.07 8.40
CA VAL A 170 3.29 9.89 7.05
C VAL A 170 2.96 8.42 6.84
N ALA A 171 1.69 8.12 6.59
CA ALA A 171 1.24 6.81 6.14
C ALA A 171 1.20 6.80 4.61
N ILE A 172 2.08 6.03 3.98
CA ILE A 172 2.16 5.89 2.53
C ILE A 172 1.38 4.64 2.12
N ARG A 173 0.31 4.82 1.35
CA ARG A 173 -0.62 3.74 0.95
C ARG A 173 -1.11 3.92 -0.48
N ILE A 174 -1.42 2.80 -1.13
CA ILE A 174 -1.91 2.76 -2.50
C ILE A 174 -3.10 1.80 -2.63
N ASN A 175 -4.02 2.10 -3.54
CA ASN A 175 -5.20 1.27 -3.79
C ASN A 175 -4.97 0.33 -4.99
N ILE A 176 -4.21 -0.75 -4.78
CA ILE A 176 -4.03 -1.88 -5.74
C ILE A 176 -4.72 -3.15 -5.21
N LYS A 177 -5.65 -2.99 -4.27
CA LYS A 177 -6.22 -4.11 -3.50
C LYS A 177 -7.07 -5.08 -4.35
N LEU A 178 -7.17 -6.31 -3.86
CA LEU A 178 -8.18 -7.31 -4.25
C LEU A 178 -8.85 -7.78 -2.97
N ASP A 179 -10.17 -7.90 -2.96
CA ASP A 179 -10.92 -8.39 -1.81
C ASP A 179 -12.20 -9.06 -2.32
N THR A 180 -12.23 -10.39 -2.30
CA THR A 180 -13.31 -11.18 -2.91
C THR A 180 -13.65 -12.41 -2.06
N PRO A 181 -14.93 -12.66 -1.74
CA PRO A 181 -15.33 -13.88 -1.07
C PRO A 181 -15.18 -15.09 -2.02
N ILE A 182 -14.66 -16.19 -1.49
CA ILE A 182 -14.45 -17.46 -2.23
C ILE A 182 -15.09 -18.66 -1.53
N GLY A 183 -15.57 -18.46 -0.30
CA GLY A 183 -16.18 -19.49 0.52
C GLY A 183 -16.85 -18.89 1.75
N PHE A 184 -17.37 -19.75 2.60
CA PHE A 184 -17.91 -19.41 3.90
C PHE A 184 -17.52 -20.48 4.93
N ILE A 185 -17.74 -20.16 6.20
CA ILE A 185 -17.58 -21.11 7.30
C ILE A 185 -18.97 -21.64 7.64
N ASN A 186 -19.20 -22.95 7.50
CA ASN A 186 -20.45 -23.56 7.91
C ASN A 186 -20.48 -23.63 9.44
N GLU A 187 -21.32 -22.84 10.09
CA GLU A 187 -21.30 -22.69 11.56
C GLU A 187 -21.67 -23.98 12.31
N GLY A 188 -22.54 -24.82 11.73
CA GLY A 188 -22.96 -26.08 12.35
C GLY A 188 -21.85 -27.14 12.40
N SER A 189 -20.92 -27.10 11.45
CA SER A 189 -19.81 -28.07 11.34
C SER A 189 -18.43 -27.44 11.55
N ASN A 190 -18.34 -26.11 11.64
CA ASN A 190 -17.11 -25.32 11.64
C ASN A 190 -16.17 -25.62 10.45
N ARG A 191 -16.73 -26.10 9.33
CA ARG A 191 -16.00 -26.48 8.12
C ARG A 191 -15.83 -25.30 7.18
N LEU A 192 -14.74 -25.33 6.42
CA LEU A 192 -14.47 -24.37 5.34
C LEU A 192 -15.14 -24.86 4.06
N ALA A 193 -16.13 -24.12 3.56
CA ALA A 193 -16.86 -24.46 2.34
C ALA A 193 -16.51 -23.46 1.23
N PHE A 194 -15.81 -23.91 0.19
CA PHE A 194 -15.52 -23.09 -0.99
C PHE A 194 -16.64 -23.24 -2.02
N PHE A 195 -17.26 -22.12 -2.42
CA PHE A 195 -18.34 -22.10 -3.42
C PHE A 195 -17.86 -21.74 -4.83
N VAL A 196 -16.56 -21.45 -5.00
CA VAL A 196 -15.97 -21.07 -6.29
C VAL A 196 -15.28 -22.24 -6.95
N THR A 197 -15.31 -22.25 -8.28
CA THR A 197 -14.59 -23.26 -9.08
C THR A 197 -13.08 -23.04 -9.02
N GLU A 198 -12.31 -24.11 -9.25
CA GLU A 198 -10.86 -24.04 -9.41
C GLU A 198 -10.43 -23.06 -10.52
N ARG A 199 -11.21 -22.97 -11.61
CA ARG A 199 -10.99 -21.99 -12.69
C ARG A 199 -11.05 -20.55 -12.17
N TYR A 200 -11.97 -20.25 -11.25
CA TYR A 200 -12.08 -18.93 -10.64
C TYR A 200 -10.89 -18.62 -9.74
N ILE A 201 -10.41 -19.60 -8.96
CA ILE A 201 -9.18 -19.44 -8.17
C ILE A 201 -7.98 -19.13 -9.07
N ARG A 202 -7.79 -19.89 -10.16
CA ARG A 202 -6.73 -19.62 -11.14
C ARG A 202 -6.83 -18.23 -11.77
N LEU A 203 -8.04 -17.70 -11.96
CA LEU A 203 -8.25 -16.31 -12.39
C LEU A 203 -7.78 -15.32 -11.32
N LEU A 204 -8.17 -15.50 -10.06
CA LEU A 204 -7.75 -14.64 -8.95
C LEU A 204 -6.23 -14.66 -8.77
N ASP A 205 -5.60 -15.83 -8.88
CA ASP A 205 -4.15 -16.00 -8.80
C ASP A 205 -3.44 -15.13 -9.85
N ASN A 206 -3.89 -15.20 -11.11
CA ASN A 206 -3.33 -14.39 -12.21
C ASN A 206 -3.52 -12.87 -12.00
N ILE A 207 -4.71 -12.46 -11.52
CA ILE A 207 -4.95 -11.05 -11.14
C ILE A 207 -4.00 -10.63 -10.01
N THR A 208 -3.77 -11.52 -9.04
CA THR A 208 -2.89 -11.27 -7.89
C THR A 208 -1.44 -11.12 -8.32
N LEU A 209 -0.94 -11.96 -9.22
CA LEU A 209 0.40 -11.84 -9.80
C LEU A 209 0.57 -10.50 -10.51
N THR A 210 -0.43 -10.07 -11.28
CA THR A 210 -0.44 -8.75 -11.92
C THR A 210 -0.35 -7.63 -10.88
N LYS A 211 -1.13 -7.72 -9.79
CA LYS A 211 -1.12 -6.77 -8.68
C LYS A 211 0.23 -6.71 -7.96
N PHE A 212 0.88 -7.85 -7.72
CA PHE A 212 2.26 -7.90 -7.20
C PHE A 212 3.24 -7.14 -8.10
N SER A 213 3.18 -7.40 -9.42
CA SER A 213 4.02 -6.69 -10.40
C SER A 213 3.78 -5.18 -10.37
N ASP A 214 2.53 -4.74 -10.38
CA ASP A 214 2.20 -3.31 -10.39
C ASP A 214 2.55 -2.61 -9.08
N ASN A 215 2.38 -3.31 -7.96
CA ASN A 215 2.80 -2.84 -6.65
C ASN A 215 4.33 -2.69 -6.58
N ALA A 216 5.10 -3.68 -7.06
CA ALA A 216 6.56 -3.60 -7.12
C ALA A 216 7.05 -2.42 -7.99
N LYS A 217 6.42 -2.18 -9.15
CA LYS A 217 6.70 -1.01 -9.99
C LYS A 217 6.45 0.30 -9.22
N LYS A 218 5.38 0.36 -8.42
CA LYS A 218 5.05 1.54 -7.61
C LYS A 218 6.02 1.78 -6.46
N ILE A 219 6.46 0.72 -5.78
CA ILE A 219 7.51 0.81 -4.75
C ILE A 219 8.80 1.34 -5.37
N LYS A 220 9.22 0.80 -6.52
CA LYS A 220 10.41 1.27 -7.24
C LYS A 220 10.29 2.74 -7.68
N GLN A 221 9.14 3.13 -8.20
CA GLN A 221 8.87 4.52 -8.57
C GLN A 221 8.99 5.46 -7.35
N LEU A 222 8.43 5.06 -6.21
CA LEU A 222 8.52 5.80 -4.96
C LEU A 222 9.96 5.93 -4.47
N TYR A 223 10.69 4.81 -4.44
CA TYR A 223 12.10 4.77 -4.07
C TYR A 223 12.90 5.80 -4.87
N ASN A 224 12.84 5.72 -6.20
CA ASN A 224 13.59 6.59 -7.10
C ASN A 224 13.24 8.08 -6.86
N LYS A 225 11.97 8.37 -6.61
CA LYS A 225 11.51 9.74 -6.39
C LYS A 225 11.94 10.30 -5.03
N ILE A 226 11.91 9.47 -3.98
CA ILE A 226 12.43 9.85 -2.66
C ILE A 226 13.93 10.11 -2.75
N GLU A 227 14.66 9.22 -3.40
CA GLU A 227 16.11 9.36 -3.62
C GLU A 227 16.42 10.68 -4.33
N SER A 228 15.77 10.94 -5.48
CA SER A 228 16.04 12.13 -6.27
C SER A 228 15.57 13.44 -5.63
N ASP A 229 14.41 13.46 -4.97
CA ASP A 229 13.79 14.72 -4.50
C ASP A 229 14.08 15.07 -3.04
N ILE A 230 14.38 14.07 -2.22
CA ILE A 230 14.53 14.22 -0.78
C ILE A 230 15.98 13.96 -0.36
N ILE A 231 16.59 12.88 -0.84
CA ILE A 231 17.93 12.48 -0.38
C ILE A 231 19.04 13.23 -1.12
N GLN A 232 19.04 13.20 -2.45
CA GLN A 232 20.11 13.79 -3.27
C GLN A 232 20.01 15.32 -3.37
N LYS A 233 18.82 15.91 -3.21
CA LYS A 233 18.62 17.38 -3.17
C LYS A 233 18.96 18.02 -1.81
N ARG A 234 20.01 17.55 -1.12
CA ARG A 234 20.52 18.22 0.08
C ARG A 234 21.25 19.51 -0.32
N ASP A 235 20.57 20.63 -0.09
CA ASP A 235 20.94 22.06 -0.09
C ASP A 235 21.73 22.67 -1.28
N PRO A 236 21.14 23.63 -2.03
CA PRO A 236 21.88 24.72 -2.64
C PRO A 236 22.26 25.74 -1.56
N GLY A 237 23.13 25.35 -0.62
CA GLY A 237 23.90 26.35 0.12
C GLY A 237 24.82 27.05 -0.89
N ASN A 238 24.44 28.25 -1.36
CA ASN A 238 25.06 29.06 -2.41
C ASN A 238 24.64 28.82 -3.88
N ALA A 239 23.33 28.83 -4.15
CA ALA A 239 22.85 29.37 -5.43
C ALA A 239 21.59 30.17 -5.21
N VAL A 240 21.78 31.47 -4.96
CA VAL A 240 20.76 32.48 -5.21
C VAL A 240 20.42 32.41 -6.70
N GLU A 241 19.38 31.68 -7.04
CA GLU A 241 18.52 32.02 -8.16
C GLU A 241 17.12 31.51 -7.81
N LYS A 242 16.42 32.37 -7.06
CA LYS A 242 14.96 32.38 -7.05
C LYS A 242 14.53 32.47 -8.53
N LYS A 243 14.20 31.33 -9.15
CA LYS A 243 13.28 31.36 -10.30
C LYS A 243 11.97 31.88 -9.75
N LEU A 244 11.80 33.20 -9.83
CA LEU A 244 10.54 33.88 -9.58
C LEU A 244 9.51 33.16 -10.45
N THR A 245 8.65 32.38 -9.82
CA THR A 245 7.43 31.88 -10.44
C THR A 245 6.66 33.09 -10.92
N GLU A 246 6.49 33.24 -12.25
CA GLU A 246 5.74 34.33 -12.86
C GLU A 246 4.41 34.52 -12.11
N THR A 247 4.15 35.73 -11.64
CA THR A 247 2.86 36.06 -11.06
C THR A 247 1.76 35.86 -12.11
N LYS A 248 0.52 35.68 -11.65
CA LYS A 248 -0.63 35.47 -12.54
C LYS A 248 -0.77 36.58 -13.58
N GLU A 249 -0.37 37.80 -13.24
CA GLU A 249 -0.41 38.96 -14.14
C GLU A 249 0.75 38.95 -15.15
N GLU A 250 1.97 38.63 -14.73
CA GLU A 250 3.11 38.46 -15.64
C GLU A 250 2.87 37.35 -16.67
N ARG A 251 2.26 36.23 -16.23
CA ARG A 251 1.83 35.14 -17.12
C ARG A 251 0.80 35.59 -18.15
N ARG A 252 -0.14 36.44 -17.76
CA ARG A 252 -1.18 36.97 -18.65
C ARG A 252 -0.58 37.90 -19.70
N GLN A 253 0.30 38.81 -19.29
CA GLN A 253 0.98 39.74 -20.19
C GLN A 253 1.88 39.00 -21.19
N ARG A 254 2.62 37.98 -20.74
CA ARG A 254 3.44 37.15 -21.62
C ARG A 254 2.60 36.43 -22.68
N LYS A 255 1.51 35.77 -22.28
CA LYS A 255 0.61 35.09 -23.23
C LYS A 255 -0.05 36.05 -24.23
N MET A 256 -0.37 37.27 -23.80
CA MET A 256 -0.95 38.29 -24.68
C MET A 256 0.08 38.76 -25.71
N LYS A 257 1.33 38.96 -25.31
CA LYS A 257 2.43 39.36 -26.20
C LYS A 257 2.80 38.25 -27.19
N GLU A 258 2.94 37.01 -26.73
CA GLU A 258 3.18 35.83 -27.57
C GLU A 258 2.03 35.61 -28.58
N GLY A 259 0.78 35.86 -28.17
CA GLY A 259 -0.38 35.79 -29.05
C GLY A 259 -0.36 36.85 -30.16
N LEU A 260 -0.01 38.09 -29.81
CA LEU A 260 0.10 39.20 -30.77
C LEU A 260 1.22 38.95 -31.80
N GLU A 261 2.36 38.45 -31.33
CA GLU A 261 3.53 38.15 -32.16
C GLU A 261 3.26 36.99 -33.14
N ARG A 262 2.54 35.97 -32.68
CA ARG A 262 2.08 34.87 -33.53
C ARG A 262 1.07 35.33 -34.60
N GLN A 263 0.17 36.26 -34.26
CA GLN A 263 -0.73 36.89 -35.23
C GLN A 263 0.03 37.73 -36.26
N ARG A 264 1.05 38.49 -35.82
CA ARG A 264 1.88 39.31 -36.71
C ARG A 264 2.63 38.44 -37.71
N LEU A 265 3.28 37.37 -37.25
CA LEU A 265 3.96 36.41 -38.12
C LEU A 265 3.01 35.76 -39.11
N LEU A 266 1.83 35.32 -38.67
CA LEU A 266 0.81 34.74 -39.56
C LEU A 266 0.32 35.73 -40.63
N ASN A 267 0.23 37.03 -40.30
CA ASN A 267 -0.13 38.06 -41.26
C ASN A 267 1.01 38.37 -42.23
N GLU A 268 2.26 38.39 -41.76
CA GLU A 268 3.46 38.57 -42.59
C GLU A 268 3.66 37.39 -43.57
N THR A 269 3.36 36.14 -43.14
CA THR A 269 3.39 34.98 -44.03
C THR A 269 2.28 35.06 -45.08
N LYS A 270 1.07 35.49 -44.71
CA LYS A 270 -0.05 35.67 -45.65
C LYS A 270 0.16 36.81 -46.66
N SER A 271 0.88 37.87 -46.28
CA SER A 271 1.21 38.97 -47.20
C SER A 271 2.37 38.66 -48.15
N ASN A 272 3.20 37.67 -47.83
CA ASN A 272 4.29 37.21 -48.71
C ASN A 272 3.86 36.08 -49.67
N GLU A 273 2.63 35.58 -49.56
CA GLU A 273 2.02 34.57 -50.44
C GLU A 273 1.03 35.16 -51.46
N LEU A 274 0.95 36.49 -51.56
CA LEU A 274 0.19 37.26 -52.57
C LEU A 274 1.14 38.01 -53.49
#